data_AF-E2AG28-F1
#
_entry.id   AF-E2AG28-F1
#
_cell.length_a   1.000
_cell.length_b   1.000
_cell.length_c   1.000
_cell.angle_alpha   90.00
_cell.angle_beta   90.00
_cell.angle_gamma   90.00
#
_symmetry.space_group_name_H-M   'P 1'
#
loop_
_entity.id
_entity.type
_entity.pdbx_description
1 polymer ?
#
loop_
_entity_poly.entity_id
_entity_poly.type
_entity_poly.pdbx_seq_one_letter_code
_entity_poly.pdbx_strand_id
1 'polypeptide(L)'
;MAEVIIIDDDDYDMDPIVAERMKIEREEREMDISDHELSDEDWSDNEILIEPLTDSDYNSDDSDDSMMTNYGKKKQRHLELPEILTLNETLKICCISWYYEENEENSKYCPKCFIQRAFLFVEAKSVREHRTTAYCNIEDISCRECRKSLHQVMPCDMCPVCKH
;
A
#
# COMPACT_ATOMS: atom_id res chain seq x y z
N MET A 1 -36.96 -63.80 2.65
CA MET A 1 -37.44 -62.95 3.76
C MET A 1 -36.28 -62.90 4.75
N ALA A 2 -35.60 -61.75 4.79
CA ALA A 2 -34.44 -61.52 5.64
C ALA A 2 -34.78 -60.32 6.55
N GLU A 3 -34.42 -60.46 7.81
CA GLU A 3 -34.76 -59.59 8.94
C GLU A 3 -33.53 -58.80 9.40
N VAL A 4 -33.76 -57.51 9.75
CA VAL A 4 -33.08 -56.68 10.76
C VAL A 4 -31.65 -56.20 10.34
N ILE A 5 -31.19 -54.96 10.60
CA ILE A 5 -30.94 -54.27 11.88
C ILE A 5 -31.01 -52.74 11.70
N ILE A 6 -31.69 -52.05 12.63
CA ILE A 6 -31.56 -50.59 12.86
C ILE A 6 -30.59 -50.44 14.04
N ILE A 7 -29.59 -49.57 13.89
CA ILE A 7 -28.67 -49.20 14.96
C ILE A 7 -28.97 -47.74 15.30
N ASP A 8 -29.50 -47.51 16.50
CA ASP A 8 -29.55 -46.22 17.17
C ASP A 8 -28.26 -46.10 18.01
N ASP A 9 -27.38 -45.19 17.62
CA ASP A 9 -26.24 -44.76 18.44
C ASP A 9 -26.55 -43.35 18.98
N ASP A 10 -27.34 -43.32 20.05
CA ASP A 10 -27.29 -42.26 21.05
C ASP A 10 -25.98 -42.42 21.82
N ASP A 11 -25.06 -41.46 21.71
CA ASP A 11 -24.05 -41.09 22.72
C ASP A 11 -23.16 -39.97 22.15
N TYR A 12 -23.68 -38.73 22.13
CA TYR A 12 -22.81 -37.55 21.99
C TYR A 12 -22.36 -37.11 23.38
N ASP A 13 -21.16 -37.57 23.75
CA ASP A 13 -20.36 -36.99 24.82
C ASP A 13 -20.19 -35.48 24.60
N MET A 14 -20.89 -34.71 25.42
CA MET A 14 -20.79 -33.25 25.47
C MET A 14 -19.48 -32.85 26.16
N ASP A 15 -18.46 -32.48 25.37
CA ASP A 15 -17.26 -31.84 25.89
C ASP A 15 -17.57 -30.46 26.52
N PRO A 16 -17.16 -30.19 27.78
CA PRO A 16 -17.54 -28.99 28.55
C PRO A 16 -16.80 -27.70 28.18
N ILE A 17 -16.13 -27.63 27.04
CA ILE A 17 -15.22 -26.51 26.68
C ILE A 17 -15.95 -25.34 25.99
N VAL A 18 -17.25 -25.46 25.72
CA VAL A 18 -18.04 -24.41 25.05
C VAL A 18 -18.70 -23.44 26.04
N ALA A 19 -18.68 -23.70 27.35
CA ALA A 19 -19.35 -22.86 28.35
C ALA A 19 -18.54 -21.62 28.82
N GLU A 20 -17.26 -21.51 28.47
CA GLU A 20 -16.36 -20.44 28.95
C GLU A 20 -16.09 -19.32 27.92
N ARG A 21 -16.77 -19.31 26.76
CA ARG A 21 -16.58 -18.25 25.75
C ARG A 21 -17.67 -17.18 25.70
N MET A 22 -18.72 -17.31 26.51
CA MET A 22 -19.81 -16.31 26.64
C MET A 22 -19.72 -15.47 27.92
N LYS A 23 -18.53 -15.34 28.53
CA LYS A 23 -18.31 -14.51 29.74
C LYS A 23 -17.29 -13.38 29.59
N ILE A 24 -16.65 -13.22 28.44
CA ILE A 24 -15.71 -12.11 28.17
C ILE A 24 -16.31 -11.15 27.12
N GLU A 25 -17.58 -10.80 27.28
CA GLU A 25 -18.24 -9.74 26.51
C GLU A 25 -18.93 -8.72 27.43
N ARG A 26 -18.55 -8.62 28.72
CA ARG A 26 -19.34 -7.82 29.68
C ARG A 26 -18.61 -7.05 30.79
N GLU A 27 -17.37 -6.64 30.59
CA GLU A 27 -16.62 -5.72 31.46
C GLU A 27 -15.36 -5.37 30.63
N GLU A 28 -15.03 -4.16 30.16
CA GLU A 28 -15.18 -2.84 30.75
C GLU A 28 -15.42 -1.78 29.66
N ARG A 29 -16.42 -0.96 29.94
CA ARG A 29 -16.72 0.33 29.34
C ARG A 29 -15.74 1.37 29.90
N GLU A 30 -15.49 2.41 29.12
CA GLU A 30 -15.16 3.78 29.56
C GLU A 30 -13.72 4.09 30.03
N MET A 31 -12.93 4.67 29.11
CA MET A 31 -11.92 5.70 29.40
C MET A 31 -12.09 6.77 28.31
N ASP A 32 -12.92 7.78 28.54
CA ASP A 32 -12.63 9.06 29.23
C ASP A 32 -11.93 10.05 28.30
N ILE A 33 -12.75 11.01 27.84
CA ILE A 33 -12.40 12.12 26.95
C ILE A 33 -12.06 13.27 27.89
N SER A 34 -10.77 13.54 28.14
CA SER A 34 -10.38 14.77 28.83
C SER A 34 -9.99 15.85 27.82
N ASP A 35 -10.87 16.84 27.72
CA ASP A 35 -10.59 18.20 27.25
C ASP A 35 -9.26 18.72 27.80
N HIS A 36 -8.42 19.30 26.94
CA HIS A 36 -7.44 20.29 27.36
C HIS A 36 -7.36 21.44 26.34
N GLU A 37 -8.11 22.47 26.68
CA GLU A 37 -7.89 23.92 26.53
C GLU A 37 -7.16 24.44 25.28
N LEU A 38 -7.93 25.17 24.48
CA LEU A 38 -7.50 26.16 23.51
C LEU A 38 -6.72 27.27 24.22
N SER A 39 -5.45 27.48 23.84
CA SER A 39 -4.71 28.70 24.14
C SER A 39 -4.61 29.53 22.85
N ASP A 40 -5.31 30.66 22.86
CA ASP A 40 -5.15 31.77 21.94
C ASP A 40 -3.81 32.53 22.20
N GLU A 41 -3.47 33.45 21.28
CA GLU A 41 -2.36 34.43 21.28
C GLU A 41 -1.05 33.93 20.62
N ASP A 42 -0.38 34.60 19.66
CA ASP A 42 -0.38 36.01 19.24
C ASP A 42 0.20 36.15 17.81
N TRP A 43 -0.13 37.28 17.18
CA TRP A 43 0.10 37.68 15.80
C TRP A 43 1.55 38.07 15.54
N SER A 44 2.13 37.56 14.44
CA SER A 44 3.30 38.20 13.80
C SER A 44 2.99 38.41 12.33
N ASP A 45 2.72 39.67 12.04
CA ASP A 45 2.57 40.32 10.74
C ASP A 45 3.77 40.01 9.82
N ASN A 46 3.54 39.22 8.77
CA ASN A 46 4.47 39.11 7.65
C ASN A 46 3.71 39.55 6.40
N GLU A 47 4.03 40.75 5.93
CA GLU A 47 3.58 41.35 4.67
C GLU A 47 3.72 40.33 3.52
N ILE A 48 2.58 39.82 3.06
CA ILE A 48 2.48 39.07 1.81
C ILE A 48 2.55 40.11 0.68
N LEU A 49 3.75 40.30 0.13
CA LEU A 49 3.96 41.00 -1.14
C LEU A 49 3.36 40.14 -2.27
N ILE A 50 2.08 40.36 -2.55
CA ILE A 50 1.38 39.78 -3.71
C ILE A 50 1.92 40.49 -4.95
N GLU A 51 2.83 39.86 -5.68
CA GLU A 51 3.19 40.30 -7.03
C GLU A 51 1.99 40.12 -7.98
N PRO A 52 1.74 41.09 -8.89
CA PRO A 52 0.56 41.08 -9.72
C PRO A 52 0.59 39.93 -10.74
N LEU A 53 -0.47 39.13 -10.72
CA LEU A 53 -0.83 38.16 -11.74
C LEU A 53 -0.95 38.89 -13.08
N THR A 54 0.06 38.77 -13.94
CA THR A 54 -0.06 39.15 -15.34
C THR A 54 -0.81 38.06 -16.08
N ASP A 55 -2.04 38.38 -16.49
CA ASP A 55 -2.86 37.63 -17.43
C ASP A 55 -2.02 37.21 -18.66
N SER A 56 -1.93 35.91 -18.90
CA SER A 56 -1.61 35.41 -20.23
C SER A 56 -2.79 34.58 -20.73
N ASP A 57 -3.55 35.23 -21.61
CA ASP A 57 -4.65 34.68 -22.39
C ASP A 57 -4.16 33.55 -23.31
N TYR A 58 -4.03 32.34 -22.79
CA TYR A 58 -3.83 31.16 -23.64
C TYR A 58 -5.14 30.40 -23.82
N ASN A 59 -5.95 30.91 -24.75
CA ASN A 59 -7.01 30.14 -25.39
C ASN A 59 -6.39 29.00 -26.19
N SER A 60 -6.60 27.76 -25.77
CA SER A 60 -6.58 26.61 -26.68
C SER A 60 -7.86 25.83 -26.48
N ASP A 61 -8.85 26.23 -27.27
CA ASP A 61 -9.99 25.41 -27.65
C ASP A 61 -9.45 24.08 -28.21
N ASP A 62 -9.64 22.99 -27.49
CA ASP A 62 -9.47 21.65 -28.05
C ASP A 62 -10.73 20.86 -27.73
N SER A 63 -11.73 21.15 -28.56
CA SER A 63 -13.01 20.50 -28.60
C SER A 63 -12.87 19.07 -29.10
N ASP A 64 -13.33 18.17 -28.24
CA ASP A 64 -14.23 17.07 -28.55
C ASP A 64 -13.68 15.66 -28.82
N ASP A 65 -14.39 14.76 -28.13
CA ASP A 65 -14.67 13.36 -28.36
C ASP A 65 -13.56 12.36 -28.69
N SER A 66 -13.23 11.55 -27.67
CA SER A 66 -13.41 10.11 -27.85
C SER A 66 -13.58 9.42 -26.50
N MET A 67 -14.79 8.90 -26.33
CA MET A 67 -15.21 8.00 -25.27
C MET A 67 -14.18 6.90 -24.95
N MET A 68 -14.22 6.43 -23.69
CA MET A 68 -13.71 5.13 -23.23
C MET A 68 -12.18 4.98 -23.20
N THR A 69 -11.56 5.31 -22.07
CA THR A 69 -10.91 4.31 -21.19
C THR A 69 -10.20 5.02 -20.03
N ASN A 70 -10.66 4.75 -18.82
CA ASN A 70 -10.14 5.33 -17.57
C ASN A 70 -8.86 4.60 -17.11
N TYR A 71 -7.89 4.39 -18.01
CA TYR A 71 -6.55 3.89 -17.68
C TYR A 71 -5.59 5.08 -17.64
N GLY A 72 -5.22 5.50 -16.43
CA GLY A 72 -4.16 6.44 -16.09
C GLY A 72 -3.80 7.46 -17.18
N LYS A 73 -4.36 8.67 -17.09
CA LYS A 73 -4.04 9.80 -17.99
C LYS A 73 -2.53 9.88 -18.19
N LYS A 74 -2.06 9.55 -19.40
CA LYS A 74 -0.65 9.67 -19.79
C LYS A 74 -0.30 11.16 -19.77
N LYS A 75 0.42 11.60 -18.74
CA LYS A 75 1.02 12.94 -18.73
C LYS A 75 2.29 12.90 -19.57
N GLN A 76 2.23 13.50 -20.77
CA GLN A 76 3.40 13.66 -21.62
C GLN A 76 3.98 15.06 -21.38
N ARG A 77 5.28 15.15 -21.17
CA ARG A 77 6.03 16.42 -21.11
C ARG A 77 7.14 16.35 -22.15
N HIS A 78 7.30 17.41 -22.92
CA HIS A 78 8.47 17.56 -23.80
C HIS A 78 9.72 17.82 -22.94
N LEU A 79 10.79 17.06 -23.17
CA LEU A 79 12.08 17.27 -22.51
C LEU A 79 12.98 18.09 -23.42
N GLU A 80 13.65 19.09 -22.85
CA GLU A 80 14.64 19.88 -23.57
C GLU A 80 15.95 19.09 -23.75
N LEU A 81 16.72 19.41 -24.79
CA LEU A 81 17.99 18.72 -25.09
C LEU A 81 18.94 18.65 -23.87
N PRO A 82 19.12 19.70 -23.06
CA PRO A 82 19.94 19.62 -21.85
C PRO A 82 19.39 18.62 -20.83
N GLU A 83 18.07 18.56 -20.63
CA GLU A 83 17.44 17.60 -19.72
C GLU A 83 17.69 16.17 -20.18
N ILE A 84 17.54 15.90 -21.49
CA ILE A 84 17.84 14.60 -22.08
C ILE A 84 19.31 14.23 -21.87
N LEU A 85 20.23 15.17 -22.06
CA LEU A 85 21.66 14.95 -21.84
C LEU A 85 22.02 14.75 -20.37
N THR A 86 21.19 15.23 -19.43
CA THR A 86 21.31 14.90 -18.00
C THR A 86 20.73 13.55 -17.60
N LEU A 87 19.95 12.89 -18.47
CA LEU A 87 19.52 11.49 -18.29
C LEU A 87 20.73 10.58 -18.50
N ASN A 88 21.62 10.56 -17.52
CA ASN A 88 22.82 9.77 -17.54
C ASN A 88 22.51 8.37 -17.00
N GLU A 89 22.99 7.32 -17.66
CA GLU A 89 22.90 5.92 -17.17
C GLU A 89 23.52 5.74 -15.77
N THR A 90 24.34 6.70 -15.33
CA THR A 90 24.91 6.76 -13.98
C THR A 90 23.99 7.36 -12.92
N LEU A 91 22.79 7.85 -13.28
CA LEU A 91 21.76 8.23 -12.31
C LEU A 91 21.44 7.00 -11.45
N LYS A 92 21.98 7.02 -10.24
CA LYS A 92 21.70 6.00 -9.24
C LYS A 92 20.25 6.17 -8.81
N ILE A 93 19.54 5.06 -8.81
CA ILE A 93 18.14 4.99 -8.44
C ILE A 93 18.01 4.01 -7.29
N CYS A 94 17.16 4.37 -6.34
CA CYS A 94 16.76 3.52 -5.23
C CYS A 94 15.52 2.73 -5.61
N CYS A 95 15.57 1.42 -5.39
CA CYS A 95 14.44 0.52 -5.44
C CYS A 95 14.17 0.03 -4.01
N ILE A 96 13.00 0.37 -3.48
CA ILE A 96 12.55 -0.05 -2.15
C ILE A 96 11.43 -1.07 -2.34
N SER A 97 11.69 -2.31 -1.97
CA SER A 97 10.73 -3.42 -2.06
C SER A 97 10.12 -3.70 -0.69
N TRP A 98 8.81 -3.96 -0.66
CA TRP A 98 8.11 -4.41 0.55
C TRP A 98 7.04 -5.44 0.21
N TYR A 99 7.23 -6.67 0.67
CA TYR A 99 6.33 -7.79 0.38
C TYR A 99 6.41 -8.89 1.44
N TYR A 100 5.51 -9.86 1.33
CA TYR A 100 5.55 -11.10 2.11
C TYR A 100 5.90 -12.27 1.20
N GLU A 101 6.73 -13.18 1.68
CA GLU A 101 7.16 -14.37 0.96
C GLU A 101 6.83 -15.63 1.74
N GLU A 102 6.27 -16.61 1.03
CA GLU A 102 5.98 -17.96 1.53
C GLU A 102 7.22 -18.84 1.36
N ASN A 103 7.54 -19.64 2.38
CA ASN A 103 8.79 -20.41 2.44
C ASN A 103 8.89 -21.52 1.36
N GLU A 104 7.77 -22.04 0.86
CA GLU A 104 7.77 -23.21 -0.04
C GLU A 104 7.88 -22.83 -1.52
N GLU A 105 7.15 -21.79 -1.96
CA GLU A 105 7.01 -21.47 -3.39
C GLU A 105 7.72 -20.16 -3.82
N ASN A 106 8.48 -19.50 -2.93
CA ASN A 106 9.08 -18.17 -3.16
C ASN A 106 8.08 -17.15 -3.74
N SER A 107 6.81 -17.34 -3.38
CA SER A 107 5.70 -16.54 -3.89
C SER A 107 5.61 -15.24 -3.12
N LYS A 108 5.55 -14.13 -3.87
CA LYS A 108 5.59 -12.79 -3.30
C LYS A 108 4.20 -12.15 -3.30
N TYR A 109 3.80 -11.63 -2.16
CA TYR A 109 2.47 -11.07 -1.94
C TYR A 109 2.57 -9.62 -1.44
N CYS A 110 1.70 -8.75 -1.96
CA CYS A 110 1.55 -7.41 -1.39
C CYS A 110 0.83 -7.52 -0.04
N PRO A 111 0.95 -6.52 0.85
CA PRO A 111 0.32 -6.55 2.18
C PRO A 111 -1.19 -6.86 2.12
N LYS A 112 -1.91 -6.26 1.16
CA LYS A 112 -3.35 -6.48 0.98
C LYS A 112 -3.67 -7.94 0.64
N CYS A 113 -3.01 -8.52 -0.35
CA CYS A 113 -3.27 -9.90 -0.79
C CYS A 113 -2.80 -10.92 0.26
N PHE A 114 -1.71 -10.62 0.95
CA PHE A 114 -1.23 -11.46 2.05
C PHE A 114 -2.25 -11.54 3.18
N ILE A 115 -2.76 -10.41 3.68
CA ILE A 115 -3.76 -10.37 4.76
C ILE A 115 -5.03 -11.14 4.39
N GLN A 116 -5.51 -11.00 3.14
CA GLN A 116 -6.71 -11.69 2.67
C GLN A 116 -6.58 -13.23 2.64
N ARG A 117 -5.35 -13.74 2.62
CA ARG A 117 -5.04 -15.16 2.50
C ARG A 117 -4.16 -15.67 3.64
N ALA A 118 -4.00 -14.89 4.71
CA ALA A 118 -3.05 -15.15 5.78
C ALA A 118 -3.27 -16.53 6.43
N PHE A 119 -4.52 -16.99 6.47
CA PHE A 119 -4.92 -18.30 7.00
C PHE A 119 -4.47 -19.50 6.16
N LEU A 120 -4.05 -19.29 4.90
CA LEU A 120 -3.56 -20.35 4.02
C LEU A 120 -2.08 -20.65 4.22
N PHE A 121 -1.34 -19.75 4.87
CA PHE A 121 0.10 -19.85 5.03
C PHE A 121 0.45 -20.42 6.40
N VAL A 122 1.27 -21.48 6.43
CA VAL A 122 1.82 -22.05 7.67
C VAL A 122 2.89 -21.13 8.24
N GLU A 123 3.77 -20.61 7.37
CA GLU A 123 4.81 -19.65 7.71
C GLU A 123 4.98 -18.63 6.58
N ALA A 124 5.32 -17.40 6.96
CA ALA A 124 5.64 -16.35 6.01
C ALA A 124 6.72 -15.41 6.56
N LYS A 125 7.48 -14.80 5.66
CA LYS A 125 8.49 -13.80 5.99
C LYS A 125 8.09 -12.45 5.42
N SER A 126 8.23 -11.39 6.20
CA SER A 126 8.17 -10.03 5.69
C SER A 126 9.54 -9.64 5.13
N VAL A 127 9.59 -9.21 3.88
CA VAL A 127 10.81 -8.73 3.23
C VAL A 127 10.68 -7.23 3.00
N ARG A 128 11.67 -6.48 3.50
CA ARG A 128 11.85 -5.05 3.20
C ARG A 128 13.29 -4.86 2.76
N GLU A 129 13.46 -4.46 1.51
CA GLU A 129 14.78 -4.35 0.91
C GLU A 129 14.95 -2.98 0.24
N HIS A 130 16.12 -2.39 0.41
CA HIS A 130 16.52 -1.17 -0.29
C HIS A 130 17.76 -1.49 -1.13
N ARG A 131 17.65 -1.34 -2.44
CA ARG A 131 18.76 -1.49 -3.39
C ARG A 131 19.02 -0.19 -4.11
N THR A 132 20.30 0.12 -4.35
CA THR A 132 20.71 1.25 -5.18
C THR A 132 21.41 0.71 -6.41
N THR A 133 20.86 0.99 -7.59
CA THR A 133 21.37 0.47 -8.87
C THR A 133 21.06 1.45 -10.02
N ALA A 134 21.53 1.14 -11.22
CA ALA A 134 21.13 1.84 -12.44
C ALA A 134 19.70 1.44 -12.83
N TYR A 135 18.95 2.33 -13.47
CA TYR A 135 17.54 2.10 -13.84
C TYR A 135 17.33 0.78 -14.60
N CYS A 136 18.22 0.48 -15.56
CA CYS A 136 18.16 -0.71 -16.40
C CYS A 136 18.33 -2.04 -15.64
N ASN A 137 18.79 -2.00 -14.40
CA ASN A 137 19.10 -3.17 -13.58
C ASN A 137 18.07 -3.40 -12.47
N ILE A 138 16.92 -2.71 -12.49
CA ILE A 138 15.85 -2.92 -11.52
C ILE A 138 15.06 -4.16 -11.92
N GLU A 139 15.10 -5.17 -11.06
CA GLU A 139 14.27 -6.37 -11.21
C GLU A 139 12.79 -6.02 -10.96
N ASP A 140 11.91 -6.44 -11.87
CA ASP A 140 10.48 -6.28 -11.66
C ASP A 140 9.98 -7.34 -10.66
N ILE A 141 9.57 -6.87 -9.49
CA ILE A 141 8.98 -7.70 -8.44
C ILE A 141 7.51 -7.37 -8.37
N SER A 142 6.65 -8.36 -8.63
CA SER A 142 5.20 -8.20 -8.66
C SER A 142 4.48 -9.21 -7.77
N CYS A 143 3.29 -8.81 -7.29
CA CYS A 143 2.45 -9.66 -6.46
C CYS A 143 1.89 -10.82 -7.29
N ARG A 144 1.98 -12.06 -6.79
CA ARG A 144 1.42 -13.25 -7.46
C ARG A 144 -0.07 -13.11 -7.79
N GLU A 145 -0.83 -12.52 -6.87
CA GLU A 145 -2.28 -12.38 -6.97
C GLU A 145 -2.71 -11.22 -7.85
N CYS A 146 -2.35 -10.00 -7.46
CA CYS A 146 -2.87 -8.79 -8.11
C CYS A 146 -1.94 -8.23 -9.20
N ARG A 147 -0.76 -8.83 -9.40
CA ARG A 147 0.27 -8.42 -10.37
C ARG A 147 0.77 -6.98 -10.24
N LYS A 148 0.38 -6.28 -9.18
CA LYS A 148 0.90 -4.95 -8.85
C LYS A 148 2.37 -5.05 -8.47
N SER A 149 3.15 -4.03 -8.85
CA SER A 149 4.53 -3.88 -8.41
C SER A 149 4.60 -3.86 -6.88
N LEU A 150 5.61 -4.56 -6.35
CA LEU A 150 5.93 -4.67 -4.92
C LEU A 150 7.11 -3.77 -4.53
N HIS A 151 7.53 -2.90 -5.45
CA HIS A 151 8.66 -2.04 -5.26
C HIS A 151 8.35 -0.60 -5.71
N GLN A 152 9.01 0.35 -5.04
CA GLN A 152 8.96 1.76 -5.39
C GLN A 152 10.33 2.19 -5.90
N VAL A 153 10.33 2.84 -7.05
CA VAL A 153 11.53 3.35 -7.72
C VAL A 153 11.60 4.86 -7.56
N MET A 154 12.74 5.39 -7.14
CA MET A 154 12.96 6.83 -7.04
C MET A 154 14.44 7.21 -7.13
N PRO A 155 14.77 8.41 -7.64
CA PRO A 155 16.11 8.98 -7.55
C PRO A 155 16.70 8.93 -6.13
N CYS A 156 18.00 8.64 -6.01
CA CYS A 156 18.68 8.51 -4.71
C CYS A 156 18.59 9.77 -3.84
N ASP A 157 18.64 10.94 -4.46
CA ASP A 157 18.51 12.26 -3.81
C ASP A 157 17.08 12.56 -3.32
N MET A 158 16.11 11.69 -3.60
CA MET A 158 14.75 11.72 -3.03
C MET A 158 14.45 10.49 -2.16
N CYS A 159 15.40 9.56 -2.03
CA CYS A 159 15.18 8.34 -1.27
C CYS A 159 15.17 8.62 0.24
N PRO A 160 14.09 8.26 0.98
CA PRO A 160 14.05 8.45 2.43
C PRO A 160 15.05 7.55 3.16
N VAL A 161 15.49 6.44 2.56
CA VAL A 161 16.48 5.54 3.18
C VAL A 161 17.91 6.09 3.02
N CYS A 162 18.22 6.77 1.92
CA CYS A 162 19.56 7.33 1.70
C CYS A 162 19.80 8.68 2.39
N LYS A 163 18.73 9.38 2.79
CA LYS A 163 18.81 10.70 3.44
C LYS A 163 18.99 10.65 4.96
N HIS A 164 18.87 9.47 5.57
CA HIS A 164 19.06 9.23 7.00
C HIS A 164 20.31 8.38 7.22
#